data_AF-A0A2T2VL20-F1
#
_entry.id   AF-A0A2T2VL20-F1
#
_cell.length_a   1.000
_cell.length_b   1.000
_cell.length_c   1.000
_cell.angle_alpha   90.00
_cell.angle_beta   90.00
_cell.angle_gamma   90.00
#
_symmetry.space_group_name_H-M   'P 1'
#
loop_
_entity.id
_entity.type
_entity.pdbx_description
1 polymer ?
#
loop_
_entity_poly.entity_id
_entity_poly.type
_entity_poly.pdbx_seq_one_letter_code
_entity_poly.pdbx_strand_id
1 'polypeptide(L)'
;SLDLDKEAFNQIQELQLLTQRPVLYLANVAEDDIEQGNQYVDQLKESIQDEEAELMTICAKIESEIAEMESEEERKEYLGIYGLEEPGVNILIHKAYSLLDLITFFTAGKKEVKAWPLKKGLTAPQAAGQIHSDFQRGFIKAEVISYEDYVHYGSETTVKEAGKMRMEGKSYIVKDGDVIHFKFNV
;
A
#
# COMPACT_ATOMS: atom_id res chain seq x y z
N SER A 1 2.66 21.44 -9.39
CA SER A 1 1.35 20.76 -9.55
C SER A 1 0.38 21.70 -10.27
N LEU A 2 -0.61 21.18 -10.99
CA LEU A 2 -1.69 22.00 -11.57
C LEU A 2 -2.75 22.23 -10.50
N ASP A 3 -2.87 23.46 -10.00
CA ASP A 3 -3.89 23.82 -9.01
C ASP A 3 -5.26 23.93 -9.71
N LEU A 4 -6.01 22.83 -9.68
CA LEU A 4 -7.30 22.68 -10.35
C LEU A 4 -8.37 22.26 -9.35
N ASP A 5 -9.55 22.83 -9.47
CA ASP A 5 -10.72 22.29 -8.77
C ASP A 5 -11.12 20.90 -9.32
N LYS A 6 -12.01 20.21 -8.60
CA LYS A 6 -12.45 18.86 -8.97
C LYS A 6 -13.12 18.79 -10.34
N GLU A 7 -13.81 19.85 -10.75
CA GLU A 7 -14.55 19.86 -12.01
C GLU A 7 -13.60 19.99 -13.19
N ALA A 8 -12.66 20.94 -13.13
CA ALA A 8 -11.60 21.11 -14.10
C ALA A 8 -10.69 19.87 -14.17
N PHE A 9 -10.36 19.27 -13.03
CA PHE A 9 -9.58 18.04 -12.97
C PHE A 9 -10.24 16.88 -13.74
N ASN A 10 -11.56 16.71 -13.58
CA ASN A 10 -12.32 15.68 -14.28
C ASN A 10 -12.35 15.90 -15.80
N GLN A 11 -12.37 17.15 -16.26
CA GLN A 11 -12.38 17.46 -17.70
C GLN A 11 -11.05 17.13 -18.38
N ILE A 12 -9.93 17.23 -17.66
CA ILE A 12 -8.59 16.97 -18.23
C ILE A 12 -8.09 15.55 -18.00
N GLN A 13 -8.78 14.72 -17.21
CA GLN A 13 -8.35 13.34 -16.90
C GLN A 13 -8.10 12.50 -18.15
N GLU A 14 -8.93 12.67 -19.19
CA GLU A 14 -8.79 11.92 -20.45
C GLU A 14 -7.50 12.29 -21.22
N LEU A 15 -6.91 13.45 -20.96
CA LEU A 15 -5.66 13.89 -21.59
C LEU A 15 -4.44 13.13 -21.05
N GLN A 16 -4.55 12.48 -19.88
CA GLN A 16 -3.48 11.70 -19.25
C GLN A 16 -2.14 12.46 -19.16
N LEU A 17 -2.18 13.73 -18.75
CA LEU A 17 -1.02 14.61 -18.71
C LEU A 17 0.10 14.01 -17.85
N LEU A 18 1.33 14.03 -18.38
CA LEU A 18 2.49 13.47 -17.66
C LEU A 18 2.79 14.23 -16.37
N THR A 19 2.65 15.55 -16.39
CA THR A 19 2.91 16.44 -15.24
C THR A 19 1.83 16.38 -14.15
N GLN A 20 0.74 15.66 -14.38
CA GLN A 20 -0.31 15.41 -13.38
C GLN A 20 -0.03 14.14 -12.58
N ARG A 21 0.87 13.28 -13.05
CA ARG A 21 1.18 12.03 -12.35
C ARG A 21 1.89 12.35 -11.03
N PRO A 22 1.53 11.69 -9.93
CA PRO A 22 2.20 11.89 -8.66
C PRO A 22 3.66 11.43 -8.77
N VAL A 23 4.56 12.14 -8.10
CA VAL A 23 6.02 11.93 -8.21
C VAL A 23 6.60 11.58 -6.85
N LEU A 24 7.46 10.56 -6.83
CA LEU A 24 8.32 10.20 -5.71
C LEU A 24 9.77 10.33 -6.19
N TYR A 25 10.51 11.26 -5.60
CA TYR A 25 11.94 11.43 -5.82
C TYR A 25 12.72 10.43 -4.98
N LEU A 26 13.63 9.71 -5.63
CA LEU A 26 14.52 8.74 -5.00
C LEU A 26 15.96 9.25 -5.09
N ALA A 27 16.47 9.79 -3.98
CA ALA A 27 17.83 10.28 -3.88
C ALA A 27 18.78 9.15 -3.51
N ASN A 28 19.57 8.70 -4.50
CA ASN A 28 20.61 7.71 -4.26
C ASN A 28 21.82 8.34 -3.56
N VAL A 29 22.16 7.85 -2.37
CA VAL A 29 23.20 8.40 -1.50
C VAL A 29 24.25 7.36 -1.13
N ALA A 30 25.37 7.82 -0.55
CA ALA A 30 26.36 6.93 0.04
C ALA A 30 25.83 6.29 1.33
N GLU A 31 26.51 5.23 1.79
CA GLU A 31 26.11 4.47 2.98
C GLU A 31 26.01 5.34 4.24
N ASP A 32 27.00 6.22 4.44
CA ASP A 32 27.07 7.14 5.59
C ASP A 32 26.00 8.24 5.56
N ASP A 33 25.38 8.47 4.39
CA ASP A 33 24.43 9.56 4.15
C ASP A 33 22.96 9.08 4.21
N ILE A 34 22.68 7.80 4.48
CA ILE A 34 21.31 7.25 4.42
C ILE A 34 20.35 7.97 5.36
N GLU A 35 20.77 8.17 6.62
CA GLU A 35 19.90 8.75 7.66
C GLU A 35 19.76 10.27 7.54
N GLN A 36 20.88 10.98 7.32
CA GLN A 36 20.92 12.44 7.39
C GLN A 36 20.87 13.11 6.01
N GLY A 37 21.05 12.34 4.93
CA GLY A 37 21.27 12.88 3.60
C GLY A 37 22.62 13.58 3.48
N ASN A 38 22.77 14.35 2.40
CA ASN A 38 23.94 15.18 2.14
C ASN A 38 23.54 16.48 1.45
N GLN A 39 24.52 17.34 1.15
CA GLN A 39 24.28 18.64 0.50
C GLN A 39 23.46 18.55 -0.81
N TYR A 40 23.52 17.42 -1.53
CA TYR A 40 22.77 17.23 -2.76
C TYR A 40 21.31 16.86 -2.48
N VAL A 41 21.05 16.11 -1.40
CA VAL A 41 19.69 15.86 -0.92
C VAL A 41 19.04 17.16 -0.47
N ASP A 42 19.78 18.03 0.22
CA ASP A 42 19.28 19.35 0.63
C ASP A 42 18.95 20.23 -0.58
N GLN A 43 19.84 20.28 -1.58
CA GLN A 43 19.58 21.00 -2.84
C GLN A 43 18.37 20.44 -3.59
N LEU A 44 18.23 19.11 -3.65
CA LEU A 44 17.08 18.47 -4.27
C LEU A 44 15.79 18.85 -3.53
N LYS A 45 15.80 18.77 -2.19
CA LYS A 45 14.67 19.14 -1.34
C LYS A 45 14.26 20.60 -1.55
N GLU A 46 15.22 21.51 -1.70
CA GLU A 46 14.95 22.92 -2.02
C GLU A 46 14.38 23.07 -3.45
N SER A 47 14.88 22.31 -4.43
CA SER A 47 14.42 22.42 -5.82
C SER A 47 12.98 21.93 -6.04
N ILE A 48 12.50 21.00 -5.22
CA ILE A 48 11.17 20.39 -5.32
C ILE A 48 10.19 20.95 -4.28
N GLN A 49 10.56 21.99 -3.54
CA GLN A 49 9.75 22.50 -2.42
C GLN A 49 8.36 22.99 -2.84
N ASP A 50 8.23 23.45 -4.08
CA ASP A 50 6.97 23.91 -4.67
C ASP A 50 6.19 22.79 -5.38
N GLU A 51 6.71 21.56 -5.35
CA GLU A 51 6.07 20.38 -5.90
C GLU A 51 5.35 19.59 -4.81
N GLU A 52 4.17 19.07 -5.12
CA GLU A 52 3.48 18.08 -4.29
C GLU A 52 4.09 16.70 -4.53
N ALA A 53 5.36 16.55 -4.16
CA ALA A 53 6.14 15.34 -4.39
C ALA A 53 6.77 14.83 -3.10
N GLU A 54 6.86 13.51 -2.98
CA GLU A 54 7.60 12.88 -1.89
C GLU A 54 9.08 12.74 -2.24
N LEU A 55 9.94 12.76 -1.22
CA LEU A 55 11.37 12.48 -1.33
C LEU A 55 11.75 11.34 -0.39
N MET A 56 12.60 10.44 -0.88
CA MET A 56 13.18 9.35 -0.12
C MET A 56 14.68 9.23 -0.44
N THR A 57 15.51 9.03 0.58
CA THR A 57 16.91 8.63 0.41
C THR A 57 17.01 7.10 0.32
N ILE A 58 17.93 6.61 -0.51
CA ILE A 58 18.25 5.18 -0.62
C ILE A 58 19.73 5.02 -0.93
N CYS A 59 20.35 3.94 -0.49
CA CYS A 59 21.69 3.58 -0.96
C CYS A 59 21.60 2.37 -1.87
N ALA A 60 21.67 2.58 -3.18
CA ALA A 60 21.55 1.50 -4.16
C ALA A 60 22.62 0.41 -3.99
N LYS A 61 23.78 0.75 -3.42
CA LYS A 61 24.85 -0.21 -3.12
C LYS A 61 24.42 -1.18 -2.01
N ILE A 62 23.96 -0.66 -0.87
CA ILE A 62 23.42 -1.46 0.24
C ILE A 62 22.26 -2.34 -0.23
N GLU A 63 21.34 -1.80 -1.03
CA GLU A 63 20.21 -2.59 -1.55
C GLU A 63 20.66 -3.73 -2.47
N SER A 64 21.70 -3.50 -3.29
CA SER A 64 22.26 -4.54 -4.15
C SER A 64 22.92 -5.65 -3.32
N GLU A 65 23.64 -5.31 -2.27
CA GLU A 65 24.27 -6.28 -1.37
C GLU A 65 23.20 -7.09 -0.61
N ILE A 66 22.15 -6.42 -0.11
CA ILE A 66 20.99 -7.06 0.53
C ILE A 66 20.29 -8.06 -0.42
N ALA A 67 20.21 -7.74 -1.71
CA ALA A 67 19.55 -8.57 -2.70
C ALA A 67 20.31 -9.88 -3.01
N GLU A 68 21.62 -9.90 -2.78
CA GLU A 68 22.47 -11.09 -2.95
C GLU A 68 22.47 -11.99 -1.70
N MET A 69 22.01 -11.50 -0.55
CA MET A 69 21.91 -12.28 0.69
C MET A 69 20.73 -13.25 0.65
N GLU A 70 21.03 -14.54 0.87
CA GLU A 70 20.03 -15.63 0.87
C GLU A 70 19.41 -15.85 2.26
N SER A 71 20.14 -15.55 3.34
CA SER A 71 19.67 -15.74 4.72
C SER A 71 18.95 -14.51 5.24
N GLU A 72 17.78 -14.72 5.86
CA GLU A 72 17.04 -13.66 6.55
C GLU A 72 17.82 -13.14 7.77
N GLU A 73 18.53 -14.03 8.47
CA GLU A 73 19.38 -13.67 9.60
C GLU A 73 20.55 -12.77 9.17
N GLU A 74 21.26 -13.14 8.09
CA GLU A 74 22.35 -12.36 7.52
C GLU A 74 21.87 -10.96 7.11
N ARG A 75 20.72 -10.91 6.42
CA ARG A 75 20.12 -9.63 6.02
C ARG A 75 19.79 -8.75 7.22
N LYS A 76 19.22 -9.32 8.29
CA LYS A 76 18.90 -8.57 9.52
C LYS A 76 20.15 -8.05 10.22
N GLU A 77 21.21 -8.85 10.29
CA GLU A 77 22.48 -8.42 10.87
C GLU A 77 23.08 -7.26 10.07
N TYR A 78 23.08 -7.38 8.74
CA TYR A 78 23.61 -6.35 7.85
C TYR A 78 22.82 -5.04 7.92
N LEU A 79 21.48 -5.09 7.93
CA LEU A 79 20.62 -3.93 8.14
C LEU A 79 20.94 -3.22 9.48
N GLY A 80 21.17 -4.00 10.53
CA GLY A 80 21.52 -3.49 11.86
C GLY A 80 22.84 -2.72 11.91
N ILE A 81 23.80 -3.02 11.04
CA ILE A 81 25.08 -2.27 10.93
C ILE A 81 24.82 -0.81 10.54
N TYR A 82 23.82 -0.58 9.67
CA TYR A 82 23.45 0.73 9.15
C TYR A 82 22.24 1.34 9.86
N GLY A 83 21.80 0.76 10.99
CA GLY A 83 20.65 1.27 11.75
C GLY A 83 19.29 1.10 11.06
N LEU A 84 19.21 0.25 10.04
CA LEU A 84 17.99 0.03 9.25
C LEU A 84 17.14 -1.09 9.87
N GLU A 85 15.82 -0.88 9.93
CA GLU A 85 14.86 -1.91 10.38
C GLU A 85 14.42 -2.82 9.23
N GLU A 86 14.40 -2.29 8.00
CA GLU A 86 14.03 -3.00 6.78
C GLU A 86 14.81 -2.47 5.56
N PRO A 87 14.89 -3.24 4.45
CA PRO A 87 15.50 -2.76 3.21
C PRO A 87 14.82 -1.51 2.67
N GLY A 88 15.59 -0.57 2.13
CA GLY A 88 15.07 0.63 1.49
C GLY A 88 14.16 0.32 0.31
N VAL A 89 14.37 -0.79 -0.41
CA VAL A 89 13.44 -1.23 -1.46
C VAL A 89 12.04 -1.51 -0.91
N ASN A 90 11.89 -2.02 0.32
CA ASN A 90 10.57 -2.23 0.92
C ASN A 90 9.87 -0.90 1.21
N ILE A 91 10.60 0.05 1.80
CA ILE A 91 10.08 1.41 2.06
C ILE A 91 9.67 2.08 0.74
N LEU A 92 10.46 1.91 -0.33
CA LEU A 92 10.12 2.38 -1.68
C LEU A 92 8.82 1.75 -2.19
N ILE A 93 8.64 0.44 -2.02
CA ILE A 93 7.39 -0.26 -2.40
C ILE A 93 6.20 0.32 -1.62
N HIS A 94 6.32 0.51 -0.30
CA HIS A 94 5.25 1.08 0.53
C HIS A 94 4.90 2.51 0.13
N LYS A 95 5.90 3.35 -0.15
CA LYS A 95 5.69 4.72 -0.65
C LYS A 95 5.04 4.73 -2.02
N ALA A 96 5.53 3.92 -2.97
CA ALA A 96 4.94 3.82 -4.30
C ALA A 96 3.48 3.32 -4.25
N TYR A 97 3.18 2.37 -3.37
CA TYR A 97 1.83 1.85 -3.15
C TYR A 97 0.89 2.95 -2.61
N SER A 98 1.37 3.75 -1.66
CA SER A 98 0.64 4.88 -1.09
C SER A 98 0.45 6.02 -2.11
N LEU A 99 1.49 6.32 -2.90
CA LEU A 99 1.48 7.31 -3.98
C LEU A 99 0.43 7.00 -5.05
N LEU A 100 0.13 5.71 -5.25
CA LEU A 100 -0.90 5.23 -6.18
C LEU A 100 -2.30 5.15 -5.54
N ASP A 101 -2.46 5.65 -4.31
CA ASP A 101 -3.70 5.58 -3.51
C ASP A 101 -4.21 4.13 -3.37
N LEU A 102 -3.31 3.17 -3.19
CA LEU A 102 -3.67 1.77 -3.01
C LEU A 102 -3.77 1.41 -1.53
N ILE A 103 -4.74 0.57 -1.22
CA ILE A 103 -4.91 -0.16 0.04
C ILE A 103 -4.91 -1.65 -0.25
N THR A 104 -4.77 -2.46 0.77
CA THR A 104 -4.80 -3.91 0.68
C THR A 104 -5.95 -4.46 1.49
N PHE A 105 -6.77 -5.32 0.91
CA PHE A 105 -7.68 -6.18 1.67
C PHE A 105 -7.24 -7.63 1.54
N PHE A 106 -7.66 -8.47 2.47
CA PHE A 106 -7.27 -9.87 2.51
C PHE A 106 -8.45 -10.80 2.32
N THR A 107 -8.22 -11.90 1.63
CA THR A 107 -9.07 -13.09 1.74
C THR A 107 -8.30 -14.13 2.53
N ALA A 108 -8.83 -14.56 3.67
CA ALA A 108 -8.24 -15.61 4.49
C ALA A 108 -9.13 -16.86 4.44
N GLY A 109 -8.53 -18.02 4.19
CA GLY A 109 -9.22 -19.29 4.21
C GLY A 109 -8.24 -20.43 4.51
N LYS A 110 -8.78 -21.63 4.75
CA LYS A 110 -7.96 -22.80 5.13
C LYS A 110 -6.87 -23.16 4.11
N LYS A 111 -7.09 -22.86 2.83
CA LYS A 111 -6.17 -23.21 1.73
C LYS A 111 -5.24 -22.08 1.33
N GLU A 112 -5.67 -20.83 1.51
CA GLU A 112 -4.98 -19.68 0.96
C GLU A 112 -5.28 -18.45 1.82
N VAL A 113 -4.24 -17.66 2.04
CA VAL A 113 -4.34 -16.27 2.49
C VAL A 113 -3.77 -15.42 1.37
N LYS A 114 -4.52 -14.43 0.92
CA LYS A 114 -4.13 -13.59 -0.22
C LYS A 114 -4.40 -12.13 0.04
N ALA A 115 -3.41 -11.30 -0.28
CA ALA A 115 -3.49 -9.85 -0.32
C ALA A 115 -4.01 -9.40 -1.69
N TRP A 116 -4.97 -8.48 -1.69
CA TRP A 116 -5.56 -7.92 -2.90
C TRP A 116 -5.38 -6.40 -2.92
N PRO A 117 -4.68 -5.86 -3.94
CA PRO A 117 -4.57 -4.43 -4.09
C PRO A 117 -5.89 -3.82 -4.55
N LEU A 118 -6.23 -2.67 -3.96
CA LEU A 118 -7.47 -1.97 -4.24
C LEU A 118 -7.23 -0.46 -4.16
N LYS A 119 -7.77 0.31 -5.10
CA LYS A 119 -7.79 1.78 -4.93
C LYS A 119 -8.60 2.15 -3.70
N LYS A 120 -8.06 3.07 -2.90
CA LYS A 120 -8.72 3.61 -1.72
C LYS A 120 -10.08 4.21 -2.09
N GLY A 121 -11.09 3.97 -1.25
CA GLY A 121 -12.43 4.48 -1.47
C GLY A 121 -13.34 3.61 -2.33
N LEU A 122 -12.86 2.45 -2.82
CA LEU A 122 -13.72 1.51 -3.53
C LEU A 122 -14.65 0.72 -2.59
N THR A 123 -15.83 0.39 -3.13
CA THR A 123 -16.89 -0.32 -2.40
C THR A 123 -16.63 -1.84 -2.32
N ALA A 124 -17.29 -2.53 -1.39
CA ALA A 124 -17.20 -3.98 -1.26
C ALA A 124 -17.51 -4.76 -2.57
N PRO A 125 -18.53 -4.42 -3.38
CA PRO A 125 -18.73 -5.06 -4.69
C PRO A 125 -17.57 -4.84 -5.66
N GLN A 126 -16.98 -3.63 -5.70
CA GLN A 126 -15.84 -3.33 -6.56
C GLN A 126 -14.59 -4.10 -6.10
N ALA A 127 -14.39 -4.26 -4.79
CA ALA A 127 -13.34 -5.09 -4.23
C ALA A 127 -13.53 -6.58 -4.60
N ALA A 128 -14.76 -7.10 -4.51
CA ALA A 128 -15.08 -8.45 -4.97
C ALA A 128 -14.77 -8.64 -6.47
N GLY A 129 -14.97 -7.59 -7.27
CA GLY A 129 -14.62 -7.54 -8.69
C GLY A 129 -13.14 -7.72 -8.99
N GLN A 130 -12.24 -7.33 -8.07
CA GLN A 130 -10.79 -7.58 -8.20
C GLN A 130 -10.46 -9.07 -8.14
N ILE A 131 -11.30 -9.87 -7.45
CA ILE A 131 -11.16 -11.33 -7.41
C ILE A 131 -11.72 -11.92 -8.70
N HIS A 132 -12.96 -11.56 -9.04
CA HIS A 132 -13.61 -11.99 -10.27
C HIS A 132 -14.79 -11.08 -10.63
N SER A 133 -14.96 -10.77 -11.91
CA SER A 133 -16.04 -9.89 -12.38
C SER A 133 -17.46 -10.41 -12.05
N ASP A 134 -17.66 -11.72 -11.96
CA ASP A 134 -18.93 -12.32 -11.54
C ASP A 134 -19.28 -12.00 -10.08
N PHE A 135 -18.29 -11.90 -9.19
CA PHE A 135 -18.55 -11.63 -7.79
C PHE A 135 -19.07 -10.21 -7.60
N GLN A 136 -18.60 -9.26 -8.41
CA GLN A 136 -19.12 -7.90 -8.42
C GLN A 136 -20.59 -7.86 -8.88
N ARG A 137 -20.93 -8.59 -9.96
CA ARG A 137 -22.30 -8.65 -10.50
C ARG A 137 -23.26 -9.38 -9.55
N GLY A 138 -22.81 -10.50 -9.01
CA GLY A 138 -23.55 -11.37 -8.11
C GLY A 138 -23.47 -10.97 -6.64
N PHE A 139 -22.83 -9.85 -6.30
CA PHE A 139 -22.59 -9.45 -4.91
C PHE A 139 -23.88 -9.36 -4.10
N ILE A 140 -23.91 -10.08 -2.97
CA ILE A 140 -24.99 -10.02 -1.98
C ILE A 140 -24.55 -9.18 -0.78
N LYS A 141 -23.47 -9.58 -0.12
CA LYS A 141 -22.94 -8.99 1.11
C LYS A 141 -21.50 -9.41 1.35
N ALA A 142 -20.79 -8.71 2.23
CA ALA A 142 -19.44 -9.06 2.68
C ALA A 142 -19.44 -9.34 4.18
N GLU A 143 -18.79 -10.42 4.59
CA GLU A 143 -18.35 -10.63 5.98
C GLU A 143 -17.00 -9.93 6.12
N VAL A 144 -16.91 -8.90 6.96
CA VAL A 144 -15.72 -8.05 7.10
C VAL A 144 -15.21 -8.09 8.54
N ILE A 145 -13.91 -8.29 8.68
CA ILE A 145 -13.18 -8.24 9.95
C ILE A 145 -12.04 -7.24 9.78
N SER A 146 -11.82 -6.33 10.74
CA SER A 146 -10.63 -5.46 10.69
C SER A 146 -9.36 -6.28 10.96
N TYR A 147 -8.22 -5.88 10.40
CA TYR A 147 -6.95 -6.57 10.68
C TYR A 147 -6.67 -6.63 12.19
N GLU A 148 -6.91 -5.53 12.89
CA GLU A 148 -6.67 -5.41 14.32
C GLU A 148 -7.54 -6.38 15.13
N ASP A 149 -8.83 -6.50 14.81
CA ASP A 149 -9.71 -7.48 15.46
C ASP A 149 -9.25 -8.91 15.12
N TYR A 150 -8.88 -9.18 13.86
CA TYR A 150 -8.46 -10.53 13.45
C TYR A 150 -7.23 -10.99 14.25
N VAL A 151 -6.21 -10.14 14.36
CA VAL A 151 -4.99 -10.43 15.12
C VAL A 151 -5.28 -10.53 16.61
N HIS A 152 -6.09 -9.62 17.16
CA HIS A 152 -6.41 -9.60 18.59
C HIS A 152 -7.14 -10.87 19.06
N TYR A 153 -8.14 -11.34 18.30
CA TYR A 153 -8.93 -12.51 18.67
C TYR A 153 -8.33 -13.83 18.13
N GLY A 154 -7.41 -13.78 17.16
CA GLY A 154 -6.61 -14.90 16.67
C GLY A 154 -7.31 -15.86 15.70
N SER A 155 -8.63 -15.81 15.54
CA SER A 155 -9.35 -16.64 14.57
C SER A 155 -10.70 -16.03 14.15
N GLU A 156 -11.19 -16.38 12.95
CA GLU A 156 -12.53 -15.96 12.51
C GLU A 156 -13.64 -16.37 13.47
N THR A 157 -13.54 -17.55 14.08
CA THR A 157 -14.54 -18.07 15.03
C THR A 157 -14.61 -17.18 16.26
N THR A 158 -13.47 -16.87 16.87
CA THR A 158 -13.40 -16.04 18.09
C THR A 158 -13.79 -14.59 17.81
N VAL A 159 -13.41 -14.04 16.65
CA VAL A 159 -13.89 -12.70 16.20
C VAL A 159 -15.42 -12.68 16.09
N LYS A 160 -16.01 -13.74 15.50
CA LYS A 160 -17.46 -13.85 15.32
C LYS A 160 -18.19 -13.98 16.66
N GLU A 161 -17.67 -14.81 17.58
CA GLU A 161 -18.20 -14.95 18.95
C GLU A 161 -18.11 -13.64 19.73
N ALA A 162 -17.06 -12.84 19.51
CA ALA A 162 -16.90 -11.51 20.07
C ALA A 162 -17.78 -10.43 19.39
N GLY A 163 -18.54 -10.79 18.35
CA GLY A 163 -19.42 -9.85 17.64
C GLY A 163 -18.68 -8.81 16.78
N LYS A 164 -17.43 -9.07 16.42
CA LYS A 164 -16.57 -8.15 15.65
C LYS A 164 -16.59 -8.38 14.14
N MET A 165 -17.13 -9.51 13.70
CA MET A 165 -17.41 -9.77 12.29
C MET A 165 -18.64 -8.99 11.85
N ARG A 166 -18.44 -8.04 10.93
CA ARG A 166 -19.51 -7.18 10.40
C ARG A 166 -20.09 -7.75 9.12
N MET A 167 -21.40 -7.58 8.95
CA MET A 167 -22.10 -7.89 7.71
C MET A 167 -22.28 -6.58 6.93
N GLU A 168 -21.48 -6.40 5.89
CA GLU A 168 -21.43 -5.15 5.14
C GLU A 168 -22.15 -5.26 3.79
N GLY A 169 -22.82 -4.18 3.41
CA GLY A 169 -23.61 -4.08 2.19
C GLY A 169 -22.85 -3.48 1.01
N LYS A 170 -23.58 -3.17 -0.07
CA LYS A 170 -23.01 -2.65 -1.33
C LYS A 170 -22.34 -1.27 -1.19
N SER A 171 -22.73 -0.48 -0.20
CA SER A 171 -22.20 0.86 0.05
C SER A 171 -21.00 0.88 0.98
N TYR A 172 -20.59 -0.26 1.54
CA TYR A 172 -19.42 -0.31 2.42
C TYR A 172 -18.16 0.03 1.63
N ILE A 173 -17.40 0.99 2.14
CA ILE A 173 -16.08 1.35 1.62
C ILE A 173 -15.06 0.46 2.31
N VAL A 174 -14.34 -0.32 1.51
CA VAL A 174 -13.30 -1.22 2.02
C VAL A 174 -12.17 -0.40 2.64
N LYS A 175 -11.70 -0.85 3.80
CA LYS A 175 -10.59 -0.24 4.52
C LYS A 175 -9.33 -1.07 4.33
N ASP A 176 -8.20 -0.41 4.47
CA ASP A 176 -6.91 -1.08 4.47
C ASP A 176 -6.86 -2.12 5.60
N GLY A 177 -6.32 -3.30 5.31
CA GLY A 177 -6.24 -4.42 6.23
C GLY A 177 -7.52 -5.24 6.39
N ASP A 178 -8.66 -4.84 5.83
CA ASP A 178 -9.92 -5.59 5.99
C ASP A 178 -9.74 -7.05 5.52
N VAL A 179 -10.09 -8.01 6.37
CA VAL A 179 -10.21 -9.43 6.02
C VAL A 179 -11.65 -9.67 5.61
N ILE A 180 -11.85 -10.05 4.35
CA ILE A 180 -13.18 -10.07 3.73
C ILE A 180 -13.50 -11.45 3.17
N HIS A 181 -14.71 -11.92 3.48
CA HIS A 181 -15.35 -13.04 2.82
C HIS A 181 -16.61 -12.58 2.08
N PHE A 182 -16.56 -12.62 0.74
CA PHE A 182 -17.67 -12.18 -0.10
C PHE A 182 -18.74 -13.26 -0.27
N LYS A 183 -20.01 -12.90 -0.07
CA LYS A 183 -21.16 -13.72 -0.44
C LYS A 183 -21.73 -13.20 -1.77
N PHE A 184 -21.85 -14.08 -2.73
CA PHE A 184 -22.39 -13.77 -4.06
C PHE A 184 -23.31 -14.91 -4.52
N ASN A 185 -24.21 -14.59 -5.45
CA ASN A 185 -24.95 -15.59 -6.20
C ASN A 185 -24.36 -15.67 -7.61
N VAL A 186 -24.21 -16.90 -8.13
CA VAL A 186 -23.80 -17.16 -9.51
C VAL A 186 -25.03 -17.51 -10.33
#